data_AF-A0A3M2KKG6-F1
#
_entry.id   AF-A0A3M2KKG6-F1
#
_cell.length_a   1.000
_cell.length_b   1.000
_cell.length_c   1.000
_cell.angle_alpha   90.00
_cell.angle_beta   90.00
_cell.angle_gamma   90.00
#
_symmetry.space_group_name_H-M   'P 1'
#
loop_
_entity.id
_entity.type
_entity.pdbx_description
1 polymer ?
#
loop_
_entity_poly.entity_id
_entity_poly.type
_entity_poly.pdbx_seq_one_letter_code
_entity_poly.pdbx_strand_id
1 'polypeptide(L)'
;YLTTGKGFLRQVYPRDREEVFIIANSTPSRTEALELAQRYAQKGYPSEVYATSTRHYAVTLGHYPRTQAEQIRDRAVRRGLIRRDAYLTTGNGFRKRIYPEE
;
A
#
# COMPACT_ATOMS: atom_id res chain seq x y z
N TYR A 1 -15.03 -10.69 -49.38
CA TYR A 1 -15.84 -10.23 -48.24
C TYR A 1 -15.00 -10.29 -46.98
N LEU A 2 -15.01 -9.18 -46.24
CA LEU A 2 -14.28 -8.92 -45.00
C LEU A 2 -14.52 -9.98 -43.91
N THR A 3 -13.53 -10.23 -43.05
CA THR A 3 -13.63 -9.94 -41.60
C THR A 3 -12.24 -9.99 -40.95
N THR A 4 -11.70 -8.81 -40.71
CA THR A 4 -10.54 -8.56 -39.85
C THR A 4 -10.91 -8.85 -38.41
N GLY A 5 -10.56 -10.03 -37.91
CA GLY A 5 -10.51 -10.33 -36.48
C GLY A 5 -9.11 -10.05 -35.95
N LYS A 6 -8.70 -8.77 -35.89
CA LYS A 6 -7.47 -8.37 -35.18
C LYS A 6 -7.72 -8.58 -33.69
N GLY A 7 -7.49 -9.79 -33.21
CA GLY A 7 -7.39 -10.11 -31.80
C GLY A 7 -6.25 -9.28 -31.24
N PHE A 8 -6.60 -8.16 -30.59
CA PHE A 8 -5.67 -7.47 -29.72
C PHE A 8 -5.26 -8.48 -28.67
N LEU A 9 -4.05 -9.04 -28.80
CA LEU A 9 -3.31 -9.58 -27.70
C LEU A 9 -3.18 -8.44 -26.69
N ARG A 10 -4.20 -8.29 -25.84
CA ARG A 10 -4.09 -7.54 -24.61
C ARG A 10 -3.07 -8.35 -23.84
N GLN A 11 -1.82 -7.92 -23.94
CA GLN A 11 -0.71 -8.42 -23.16
C GLN A 11 -1.14 -8.19 -21.71
N VAL A 12 -1.81 -9.19 -21.15
CA VAL A 12 -2.14 -9.24 -19.73
C VAL A 12 -0.79 -9.52 -19.10
N TYR A 13 0.03 -8.48 -19.00
CA TYR A 13 1.11 -8.48 -18.03
C TYR A 13 0.44 -8.88 -16.72
N PRO A 14 0.82 -9.99 -16.09
CA PRO A 14 0.23 -10.34 -14.82
C PRO A 14 0.57 -9.17 -13.89
N ARG A 15 -0.43 -8.34 -13.58
CA ARG A 15 -0.36 -7.29 -12.55
C ARG A 15 0.04 -7.88 -11.18
N ASP A 16 0.05 -9.20 -11.09
CA ASP A 16 0.45 -10.01 -9.96
C ASP A 16 1.92 -9.87 -9.56
N ARG A 17 2.82 -9.46 -10.47
CA ARG A 17 4.24 -9.23 -10.13
C ARG A 17 4.55 -7.84 -9.60
N GLU A 18 3.58 -6.93 -9.59
CA GLU A 18 3.79 -5.58 -9.07
C GLU A 18 3.63 -5.60 -7.55
N GLU A 19 4.73 -5.40 -6.83
CA GLU A 19 4.72 -5.32 -5.38
C GLU A 19 4.31 -3.90 -4.96
N VAL A 20 3.28 -3.81 -4.13
CA VAL A 20 2.67 -2.55 -3.70
C VAL A 20 2.58 -2.46 -2.18
N PHE A 21 2.72 -1.25 -1.68
CA PHE A 21 2.53 -0.91 -0.28
C PHE A 21 1.06 -0.62 0.00
N ILE A 22 0.58 -1.16 1.12
CA ILE A 22 -0.76 -0.85 1.63
C ILE A 22 -0.64 0.40 2.51
N ILE A 23 -1.10 1.56 2.04
CA ILE A 23 -1.15 2.78 2.85
C ILE A 23 -2.42 2.74 3.69
N ALA A 24 -2.25 2.59 5.00
CA ALA A 24 -3.36 2.66 5.94
C ALA A 24 -3.74 4.11 6.25
N ASN A 25 -2.74 4.97 6.45
CA ASN A 25 -2.90 6.37 6.80
C ASN A 25 -1.77 7.21 6.18
N SER A 26 -2.06 8.48 5.90
CA SER A 26 -1.06 9.49 5.53
C SER A 26 -1.32 10.75 6.34
N THR A 27 -0.33 11.20 7.10
CA THR A 27 -0.45 12.35 8.01
C THR A 27 0.75 13.28 7.89
N PRO A 28 0.59 14.61 8.00
CA PRO A 28 1.73 15.53 8.03
C PRO A 28 2.52 15.43 9.35
N SER A 29 1.99 14.79 10.39
CA SER A 29 2.65 14.70 11.70
C SER A 29 3.45 13.40 11.85
N ARG A 30 4.77 13.52 12.04
CA ARG A 30 5.66 12.36 12.26
C ARG A 30 5.23 11.53 13.46
N THR A 31 4.93 12.19 14.58
CA THR A 31 4.54 11.54 15.83
C THR A 31 3.29 10.71 15.64
N GLU A 32 2.25 11.28 15.02
CA GLU A 32 0.99 10.58 14.77
C GLU A 32 1.20 9.36 13.85
N ALA A 33 2.05 9.48 12.81
CA ALA A 33 2.38 8.36 11.94
C ALA A 33 3.06 7.20 12.70
N LEU A 34 3.97 7.54 13.63
CA LEU A 34 4.67 6.55 14.46
C LEU A 34 3.73 5.86 15.46
N GLU A 35 2.83 6.61 16.09
CA GLU A 35 1.81 6.04 16.99
C GLU A 35 0.89 5.08 16.24
N LEU A 36 0.46 5.46 15.04
CA LEU A 36 -0.36 4.60 14.18
C LEU A 36 0.40 3.34 13.76
N ALA A 37 1.65 3.46 13.33
CA ALA A 37 2.48 2.32 12.98
C ALA A 37 2.64 1.37 14.18
N GLN A 38 3.01 1.86 15.35
CA GLN A 38 3.11 1.04 16.56
C GLN A 38 1.79 0.34 16.89
N ARG A 39 0.65 1.02 16.73
CA ARG A 39 -0.67 0.41 16.93
C ARG A 39 -0.95 -0.73 15.94
N TYR A 40 -0.51 -0.59 14.69
CA TYR A 40 -0.62 -1.65 13.69
C TYR A 40 0.35 -2.80 13.96
N ALA A 41 1.58 -2.51 14.40
CA ALA A 41 2.55 -3.50 14.84
C ALA A 41 2.02 -4.33 16.03
N GLN A 42 1.39 -3.69 17.02
CA GLN A 42 0.73 -4.38 18.14
C GLN A 42 -0.42 -5.28 17.70
N LYS A 43 -1.06 -4.97 16.56
CA LYS A 43 -2.09 -5.81 15.93
C LYS A 43 -1.49 -6.93 15.06
N GLY A 44 -0.17 -7.05 15.00
CA GLY A 44 0.55 -8.08 14.25
C GLY A 44 0.79 -7.75 12.78
N TYR A 45 0.64 -6.49 12.36
CA TYR A 45 0.95 -6.07 11.00
C TYR A 45 2.40 -5.60 10.88
N PRO A 46 3.12 -5.93 9.79
CA PRO A 46 4.46 -5.39 9.53
C PRO A 46 4.35 -3.94 9.05
N SER A 47 4.04 -3.05 9.99
CA SER A 47 3.81 -1.64 9.69
C SER A 47 5.11 -0.85 9.60
N GLU A 48 5.25 -0.03 8.56
CA GLU A 48 6.40 0.84 8.36
C GLU A 48 5.92 2.29 8.16
N VAL A 49 6.81 3.25 8.40
CA VAL A 49 6.51 4.66 8.13
C VAL A 49 7.51 5.19 7.12
N TYR A 50 7.01 5.82 6.07
CA TYR A 50 7.82 6.47 5.04
C TYR A 50 7.53 7.96 4.97
N ALA A 51 8.57 8.77 5.00
CA ALA A 51 8.48 10.19 4.64
C ALA A 51 8.33 10.32 3.13
N THR A 52 7.32 11.07 2.69
CA THR A 52 7.03 11.33 1.28
C THR A 52 7.65 12.67 0.83
N SER A 53 7.76 12.88 -0.49
CA SER A 53 8.22 14.16 -1.05
C SER A 53 7.35 15.37 -0.67
N THR A 54 6.08 15.16 -0.34
CA THR A 54 5.14 16.22 0.07
C THR A 54 5.26 16.60 1.55
N ARG A 55 6.30 16.12 2.27
CA ARG A 55 6.45 16.26 3.74
C ARG A 55 5.31 15.62 4.53
N HIS A 56 4.69 14.58 3.98
CA HIS A 56 3.76 13.73 4.72
C HIS A 56 4.48 12.45 5.14
N TYR A 57 3.88 11.75 6.10
CA TYR A 57 4.33 10.46 6.60
C TYR A 57 3.27 9.42 6.26
N ALA A 58 3.62 8.52 5.36
CA ALA A 58 2.78 7.40 4.95
C ALA A 58 3.01 6.22 5.89
N VAL A 59 1.94 5.75 6.52
CA VAL A 59 1.92 4.56 7.38
C VAL A 59 1.49 3.38 6.53
N THR A 60 2.40 2.43 6.32
CA THR A 60 2.16 1.22 5.55
C THR A 60 1.84 0.05 6.47
N LEU A 61 1.22 -1.00 5.93
CA LEU A 61 1.03 -2.30 6.62
C LEU A 61 1.90 -3.41 6.01
N GLY A 62 2.96 -3.02 5.30
CA GLY A 62 3.86 -3.93 4.58
C GLY A 62 3.75 -3.81 3.07
N HIS A 63 4.63 -4.56 2.42
CA HIS A 63 4.82 -4.63 0.98
C HIS A 63 4.44 -6.03 0.49
N TYR A 64 3.50 -6.10 -0.44
CA TYR A 64 2.93 -7.37 -0.92
C TYR A 64 2.66 -7.31 -2.42
N PRO A 65 2.58 -8.46 -3.11
CA PRO A 65 2.05 -8.54 -4.46
C PRO A 65 0.67 -7.90 -4.52
N ARG A 66 0.39 -7.13 -5.58
CA ARG A 66 -0.84 -6.34 -5.73
C ARG A 66 -2.13 -7.10 -5.38
N THR A 67 -2.30 -8.30 -5.93
CA THR A 67 -3.47 -9.15 -5.68
C THR A 67 -3.61 -9.48 -4.19
N GLN A 68 -2.50 -9.82 -3.53
CA GLN A 68 -2.47 -10.13 -2.10
C GLN A 68 -2.71 -8.87 -1.26
N ALA A 69 -2.13 -7.74 -1.65
CA ALA A 69 -2.30 -6.45 -0.99
C ALA A 69 -3.78 -6.01 -1.01
N GLU A 70 -4.48 -6.19 -2.13
CA GLU A 70 -5.92 -5.91 -2.25
C GLU A 70 -6.76 -6.77 -1.29
N GLN A 71 -6.45 -8.06 -1.19
CA GLN A 71 -7.14 -8.97 -0.28
C GLN A 71 -6.87 -8.63 1.19
N ILE A 72 -5.62 -8.35 1.56
CA ILE A 72 -5.24 -7.95 2.92
C ILE A 72 -5.94 -6.64 3.29
N ARG A 73 -5.93 -5.65 2.39
CA ARG A 73 -6.61 -4.37 2.57
C ARG A 73 -8.11 -4.55 2.79
N ASP A 74 -8.79 -5.27 1.90
CA ASP A 74 -10.24 -5.51 2.01
C ASP A 74 -10.59 -6.22 3.33
N ARG A 75 -9.83 -7.27 3.70
CA ARG A 75 -10.01 -7.96 4.98
C ARG A 75 -9.80 -7.01 6.17
N ALA A 76 -8.73 -6.22 6.16
CA ALA A 76 -8.41 -5.30 7.25
C ALA A 76 -9.46 -4.17 7.38
N VAL A 77 -9.97 -3.65 6.26
CA VAL A 77 -11.08 -2.67 6.24
C VAL A 77 -12.36 -3.28 6.80
N ARG A 78 -12.74 -4.49 6.35
CA ARG A 78 -13.95 -5.18 6.83
C ARG A 78 -13.91 -5.50 8.31
N ARG A 79 -12.73 -5.78 8.86
CA ARG A 79 -12.54 -6.00 10.31
C ARG A 79 -12.41 -4.70 11.11
N GLY A 80 -12.50 -3.53 10.47
CA GLY A 80 -12.33 -2.23 11.12
C GLY A 80 -10.92 -2.00 11.65
N LEU A 81 -9.92 -2.71 11.11
CA LEU A 81 -8.54 -2.62 11.58
C LEU A 81 -7.84 -1.39 10.99
N ILE A 82 -8.16 -1.05 9.74
CA ILE A 82 -7.65 0.13 9.01
C ILE A 82 -8.79 0.96 8.42
N ARG A 83 -8.51 2.19 8.03
CA ARG A 83 -9.49 3.09 7.41
C ARG A 83 -9.92 2.58 6.03
N ARG A 84 -11.18 2.86 5.66
CA ARG A 84 -11.74 2.51 4.34
C ARG A 84 -11.06 3.26 3.18
N ASP A 85 -10.46 4.41 3.47
CA ASP A 85 -9.67 5.20 2.53
C ASP A 85 -8.25 4.64 2.30
N ALA A 86 -7.90 3.52 2.93
CA ALA A 86 -6.63 2.85 2.69
C ALA A 86 -6.49 2.52 1.18
N TYR A 87 -5.32 2.82 0.63
CA TYR A 87 -5.05 2.67 -0.81
C TYR A 87 -3.71 1.95 -1.04
N LEU A 88 -3.54 1.44 -2.25
CA LEU A 88 -2.31 0.74 -2.66
C LEU A 88 -1.45 1.67 -3.49
N THR A 89 -0.14 1.64 -3.26
CA THR A 89 0.83 2.41 -4.03
C THR A 89 2.09 1.60 -4.29
N THR A 90 2.76 1.80 -5.41
CA THR A 90 4.06 1.17 -5.71
C THR A 90 5.20 1.78 -4.89
N GLY A 91 4.92 2.73 -3.99
CA GLY A 91 5.91 3.44 -3.20
C GLY A 91 6.55 4.63 -3.94
N ASN A 92 6.02 4.97 -5.11
CA ASN A 92 6.48 6.14 -5.86
C ASN A 92 6.28 7.41 -5.02
N GLY A 93 7.37 8.12 -4.72
CA GLY A 93 7.38 9.31 -3.87
C GLY A 93 7.76 9.08 -2.40
N PHE A 94 8.09 7.85 -1.99
CA PHE A 94 8.74 7.60 -0.70
C PHE A 94 10.21 8.05 -0.78
N ARG A 95 10.63 8.90 0.14
CA ARG A 95 12.02 9.39 0.21
C ARG A 95 12.85 8.64 1.24
N LYS A 96 12.27 8.38 2.41
CA LYS A 96 13.00 7.81 3.54
C LYS A 96 12.09 6.98 4.42
N ARG A 97 12.52 5.77 4.79
CA ARG A 97 11.89 4.98 5.86
C ARG A 97 12.26 5.58 7.22
N ILE A 98 11.25 5.83 8.05
CA ILE A 98 11.34 6.45 9.37
C ILE A 98 11.09 5.42 10.48
N TYR A 99 10.34 4.35 10.20
CA TYR A 99 10.02 3.28 11.14
C TYR A 99 10.01 1.91 10.44
N PRO A 100 10.54 0.84 11.06
CA PRO A 100 11.26 0.83 12.35
C PRO A 100 12.53 1.68 12.28
N GLU A 101 12.89 2.29 13.41
CA GLU A 101 14.16 3.00 13.55
C GLU A 101 15.28 1.95 13.55
N GLU A 102 16.07 1.91 12.47
CA GLU A 102 17.33 1.13 12.40
C GLU A 102 18.39 1.69 13.34
#